data_AF-A0A964BAU0-F1
#
_entry.id   AF-A0A964BAU0-F1
#
_cell.length_a   1.000
_cell.length_b   1.000
_cell.length_c   1.000
_cell.angle_alpha   90.00
_cell.angle_beta   90.00
_cell.angle_gamma   90.00
#
_symmetry.space_group_name_H-M   'P 1'
#
loop_
_entity.id
_entity.type
_entity.pdbx_description
1 polymer ?
#
loop_
_entity_poly.entity_id
_entity_poly.type
_entity_poly.pdbx_seq_one_letter_code
_entity_poly.pdbx_strand_id
1 'polypeptide(L)'
;MRIIAAIVVLCASGATASACSAGKARFALGKPYSDELAERARIAAGAVTARRMMRGRAYTLEFRGDRLNLHTDKGRVLRVSCG
;
A
#
# COMPACT_ATOMS: atom_id res chain seq x y z
N MET A 1 -12.17 44.54 -20.19
CA MET A 1 -11.44 43.98 -21.37
C MET A 1 -9.96 43.96 -21.05
N ARG A 2 -9.23 42.91 -21.49
CA ARG A 2 -7.97 42.33 -20.94
C ARG A 2 -8.30 41.22 -19.92
N ILE A 3 -8.60 39.98 -20.32
CA ILE A 3 -7.73 38.99 -21.00
C ILE A 3 -6.40 38.85 -20.26
N ILE A 4 -6.23 37.75 -19.52
CA ILE A 4 -5.14 36.77 -19.65
C ILE A 4 -5.62 35.50 -18.92
N ALA A 5 -5.82 34.44 -19.71
CA ALA A 5 -6.09 33.09 -19.24
C ALA A 5 -4.77 32.46 -18.75
N ALA A 6 -4.69 32.12 -17.46
CA ALA A 6 -3.64 31.26 -16.96
C ALA A 6 -4.07 29.80 -17.16
N ILE A 7 -3.72 29.26 -18.33
CA ILE A 7 -3.78 27.81 -18.59
C ILE A 7 -2.74 27.15 -17.69
N VAL A 8 -3.18 26.59 -16.58
CA VAL A 8 -2.37 25.66 -15.78
C VAL A 8 -2.36 24.33 -16.52
N VAL A 9 -1.30 24.07 -17.28
CA VAL A 9 -0.97 22.74 -17.79
C VAL A 9 -0.51 21.89 -16.61
N LEU A 10 -1.42 21.10 -16.05
CA LEU A 10 -1.06 20.07 -15.08
C LEU A 10 -0.56 18.84 -15.87
N CYS A 11 0.76 18.72 -16.02
CA CYS A 11 1.38 17.46 -16.43
C CYS A 11 0.99 16.38 -15.42
N ALA A 12 0.09 15.48 -15.82
CA ALA A 12 -0.15 14.22 -15.11
C ALA A 12 1.08 13.33 -15.33
N SER A 13 1.94 13.26 -14.31
CA SER A 13 3.09 12.36 -14.27
C SER A 13 2.64 10.94 -14.59
N GLY A 14 3.28 10.34 -15.60
CA GLY A 14 2.96 9.00 -16.07
C GLY A 14 2.90 7.98 -14.94
N ALA A 15 1.88 7.13 -14.99
CA ALA A 15 1.76 5.93 -14.16
C ALA A 15 2.91 4.97 -14.50
N THR A 16 4.07 5.24 -13.93
CA THR A 16 5.12 4.25 -13.71
C THR A 16 4.51 3.14 -12.82
N ALA A 17 4.82 1.88 -13.11
CA ALA A 17 4.23 0.68 -12.52
C ALA A 17 3.64 0.90 -11.12
N SER A 18 2.32 0.64 -10.97
CA SER A 18 1.52 0.90 -9.76
C SER A 18 2.34 0.78 -8.47
N ALA A 19 2.91 1.89 -8.03
CA ALA A 19 3.77 1.89 -6.86
C ALA A 19 2.88 1.61 -5.65
N CYS A 20 3.17 0.52 -4.94
CA CYS A 20 2.44 0.18 -3.72
C CYS A 20 2.40 1.41 -2.80
N SER A 21 1.21 1.74 -2.32
CA SER A 21 0.96 2.85 -1.41
C SER A 21 0.39 2.34 -0.08
N ALA A 22 1.28 2.05 0.88
CA ALA A 22 0.88 1.52 2.19
C ALA A 22 -0.09 2.45 2.94
N GLY A 23 -0.03 3.76 2.69
CA GLY A 23 -0.94 4.74 3.28
C GLY A 23 -2.42 4.43 3.00
N LYS A 24 -2.74 3.93 1.80
CA LYS A 24 -4.11 3.56 1.41
C LYS A 24 -4.62 2.28 2.10
N ALA A 25 -3.72 1.46 2.66
CA ALA A 25 -4.05 0.26 3.41
C ALA A 25 -4.16 0.47 4.94
N ARG A 26 -4.03 1.71 5.44
CA ARG A 26 -4.03 1.99 6.90
C ARG A 26 -5.32 1.60 7.62
N PHE A 27 -6.43 1.45 6.90
CA PHE A 27 -7.69 0.96 7.48
C PHE A 27 -7.58 -0.47 8.06
N ALA A 28 -6.55 -1.24 7.66
CA ALA A 28 -6.32 -2.57 8.18
C ALA A 28 -5.72 -2.57 9.60
N LEU A 29 -5.12 -1.47 10.04
CA LEU A 29 -4.47 -1.38 11.35
C LEU A 29 -5.46 -1.71 12.49
N GLY A 30 -5.02 -2.53 13.42
CA GLY A 30 -5.81 -3.01 14.55
C GLY A 30 -6.85 -4.07 14.22
N LYS A 31 -7.18 -4.32 12.94
CA LYS A 31 -8.16 -5.35 12.55
C LYS A 31 -7.58 -6.76 12.67
N PRO A 32 -8.41 -7.78 12.96
CA PRO A 32 -8.02 -9.18 12.83
C PRO A 32 -7.58 -9.47 11.39
N TYR A 33 -6.47 -10.17 11.22
CA TYR A 33 -6.02 -10.60 9.91
C TYR A 33 -7.00 -11.65 9.36
N SER A 34 -7.40 -11.46 8.11
CA SER A 34 -8.07 -12.46 7.28
C SER A 34 -7.57 -12.30 5.84
N ASP A 35 -7.75 -13.32 5.02
CA ASP A 35 -7.38 -13.25 3.60
C ASP A 35 -8.22 -12.18 2.86
N GLU A 36 -9.48 -12.02 3.26
CA GLU A 36 -10.34 -10.95 2.75
C GLU A 36 -9.81 -9.55 3.11
N LEU A 37 -9.36 -9.34 4.36
CA LEU A 37 -8.75 -8.07 4.76
C LEU A 37 -7.45 -7.82 3.98
N ALA A 38 -6.62 -8.85 3.82
CA ALA A 38 -5.36 -8.77 3.09
C ALA A 38 -5.59 -8.40 1.62
N GLU A 39 -6.61 -8.98 0.99
CA GLU A 39 -6.95 -8.70 -0.41
C GLU A 39 -7.50 -7.28 -0.60
N ARG A 40 -8.43 -6.84 0.27
CA ARG A 40 -8.90 -5.45 0.24
C ARG A 40 -7.76 -4.45 0.44
N ALA A 41 -6.84 -4.76 1.36
CA ALA A 41 -5.66 -3.92 1.61
C ALA A 41 -4.71 -3.89 0.41
N ARG A 42 -4.50 -5.03 -0.26
CA ARG A 42 -3.68 -5.15 -1.47
C ARG A 42 -4.22 -4.26 -2.59
N ILE A 43 -5.53 -4.39 -2.89
CA ILE A 43 -6.21 -3.61 -3.91
C ILE A 43 -6.13 -2.12 -3.59
N ALA A 44 -6.44 -1.73 -2.36
CA ALA A 44 -6.39 -0.33 -1.93
C ALA A 44 -4.97 0.27 -2.04
N ALA A 45 -3.94 -0.51 -1.70
CA ALA A 45 -2.55 -0.10 -1.84
C ALA A 45 -2.06 -0.06 -3.29
N GLY A 46 -2.80 -0.60 -4.26
CA GLY A 46 -2.32 -0.77 -5.64
C GLY A 46 -1.14 -1.76 -5.73
N ALA A 47 -1.05 -2.70 -4.80
CA ALA A 47 0.01 -3.70 -4.78
C ALA A 47 -0.33 -4.90 -5.68
N VAL A 48 0.68 -5.52 -6.30
CA VAL A 48 0.53 -6.76 -7.07
C VAL A 48 0.30 -7.94 -6.13
N THR A 49 1.00 -7.98 -5.00
CA THR A 49 0.86 -9.04 -4.00
C THR A 49 0.75 -8.49 -2.59
N ALA A 50 0.16 -9.27 -1.68
CA ALA A 50 0.18 -9.00 -0.25
C ALA A 50 0.78 -10.17 0.52
N ARG A 51 1.60 -9.88 1.53
CA ARG A 51 2.22 -10.88 2.41
C ARG A 51 1.90 -10.58 3.87
N ARG A 52 1.47 -11.60 4.61
CA ARG A 52 1.42 -11.55 6.07
C ARG A 52 2.83 -11.73 6.64
N MET A 53 3.26 -10.78 7.46
CA MET A 53 4.48 -10.90 8.27
C MET A 53 4.10 -11.01 9.74
N MET A 54 4.41 -12.12 10.39
CA MET A 54 4.06 -12.38 11.79
C MET A 54 5.22 -11.97 12.70
N ARG A 55 4.90 -11.30 13.81
CA ARG A 55 5.91 -10.92 14.80
C ARG A 55 6.62 -12.17 15.35
N GLY A 56 7.94 -12.07 15.50
CA GLY A 56 8.80 -13.17 15.99
C GLY A 56 9.17 -14.22 14.94
N ARG A 57 8.76 -14.05 13.68
CA ARG A 57 9.14 -14.93 12.57
C ARG A 57 10.26 -14.31 11.75
N ALA A 58 11.19 -15.16 11.31
CA ALA A 58 12.25 -14.79 10.40
C ALA A 58 11.69 -14.68 8.96
N TYR A 59 12.09 -13.61 8.28
CA TYR A 59 11.79 -13.37 6.86
C TYR A 59 13.05 -12.86 6.17
N THR A 60 13.20 -13.18 4.89
CA THR A 60 14.19 -12.52 4.05
C THR A 60 13.75 -11.08 3.79
N LEU A 61 14.71 -10.14 3.85
CA LEU A 61 14.49 -8.70 3.69
C LEU A 61 14.64 -8.23 2.25
N GLU A 62 14.25 -9.08 1.29
CA GLU A 62 14.28 -8.70 -0.11
C GLU A 62 13.19 -7.67 -0.42
N PHE A 63 13.61 -6.55 -1.00
CA PHE A 63 12.74 -5.45 -1.34
C PHE A 63 11.95 -5.73 -2.62
N ARG A 64 10.63 -5.61 -2.49
CA ARG A 64 9.66 -5.73 -3.57
C ARG A 64 8.67 -4.56 -3.53
N GLY A 65 8.95 -3.51 -4.29
CA GLY A 65 8.15 -2.28 -4.30
C GLY A 65 6.70 -2.45 -4.77
N ASP A 66 6.38 -3.60 -5.38
CA ASP A 66 5.05 -4.01 -5.83
C ASP A 66 4.27 -4.81 -4.77
N ARG A 67 4.87 -5.09 -3.61
CA ARG A 67 4.28 -5.94 -2.55
C ARG A 67 3.85 -5.11 -1.35
N LEU A 68 2.63 -5.37 -0.88
CA LEU A 68 2.16 -4.93 0.43
C LEU A 68 2.54 -5.96 1.49
N ASN A 69 3.06 -5.53 2.63
CA ASN A 69 3.22 -6.38 3.81
C ASN A 69 2.27 -5.94 4.91
N LEU A 70 1.51 -6.90 5.46
CA LEU A 70 0.71 -6.72 6.66
C LEU A 70 1.44 -7.37 7.83
N HIS A 71 2.01 -6.54 8.70
CA HIS A 71 2.66 -7.00 9.91
C HIS A 71 1.60 -7.32 10.94
N THR A 72 1.63 -8.53 11.49
CA THR A 72 0.62 -9.04 12.41
C THR A 72 1.23 -9.51 13.72
N ASP A 73 0.47 -9.34 14.78
CA ASP A 73 0.76 -9.88 16.10
C ASP A 73 -0.54 -10.31 16.77
N LYS A 74 -0.51 -11.46 17.47
CA LYS A 74 -1.70 -12.02 18.11
C LYS A 74 -2.94 -12.00 17.19
N GLY A 75 -2.72 -12.28 15.90
CA GLY A 75 -3.75 -12.29 14.87
C GLY A 75 -4.25 -10.93 14.39
N ARG A 76 -3.72 -9.79 14.87
CA ARG A 76 -4.13 -8.44 14.45
C ARG A 76 -3.04 -7.72 13.68
N VAL A 77 -3.43 -6.86 12.74
CA VAL A 77 -2.48 -6.05 11.96
C VAL A 77 -1.95 -4.89 12.81
N LEU A 78 -0.63 -4.77 12.91
CA LEU A 78 0.06 -3.70 13.66
C LEU A 78 0.69 -2.63 12.76
N ARG A 79 1.09 -3.01 11.53
CA ARG A 79 1.76 -2.13 10.58
C ARG A 79 1.46 -2.58 9.15
N VAL A 80 1.42 -1.63 8.24
CA VAL A 80 1.42 -1.87 6.79
C VAL A 80 2.64 -1.21 6.17
N SER A 81 3.32 -1.88 5.24
CA SER A 81 4.50 -1.34 4.55
C SER A 81 4.62 -1.92 3.14
N CYS A 82 5.15 -1.14 2.20
CA CYS A 82 5.49 -1.63 0.87
C CYS A 82 6.96 -2.07 0.84
N GLY A 83 7.27 -3.15 0.12
CA GLY A 83 8.62 -3.70 0.02
C GLY A 83 8.70 -5.21 0.20
#